data_AF-A0AAE4HYX9-F1
#
_entry.id   AF-A0AAE4HYX9-F1
#
_cell.length_a   1.000
_cell.length_b   1.000
_cell.length_c   1.000
_cell.angle_alpha   90.00
_cell.angle_beta   90.00
_cell.angle_gamma   90.00
#
_symmetry.space_group_name_H-M   'P 1'
#
loop_
_entity.id
_entity.type
_entity.pdbx_description
1 polymer ?
#
loop_
_entity_poly.entity_id
_entity_poly.type
_entity_poly.pdbx_seq_one_letter_code
_entity_poly.pdbx_strand_id
1 'polypeptide(L)'
;FQEKLESQGMIAHKGQIVDATFIEAPKQRNPKDENELIKANRVPVNWTKNKRAQKDTAARWTIKGNERHYGYKNHIAIDTKS
;
A
#
# COMPACT_ATOMS: atom_id res chain seq x y z
N PHE A 1 9.55 14.93 -31.56
CA PHE A 1 8.48 14.50 -30.63
C PHE A 1 8.89 14.72 -29.18
N GLN A 2 10.00 14.12 -28.71
CA GLN A 2 10.55 14.36 -27.37
C GLN A 2 10.79 15.87 -27.09
N GLU A 3 11.50 16.57 -27.96
CA GLU A 3 11.74 18.02 -27.84
C GLU A 3 10.45 18.85 -27.82
N LYS A 4 9.38 18.35 -28.45
CA LYS A 4 8.05 18.99 -28.43
C LYS A 4 7.36 18.82 -27.07
N LEU A 5 7.60 17.70 -26.38
CA LEU A 5 7.10 17.45 -25.02
C LEU A 5 7.91 18.25 -23.98
N GLU A 6 9.23 18.28 -24.13
CA GLU A 6 10.13 19.03 -23.24
C GLU A 6 9.90 20.55 -23.35
N SER A 7 9.67 21.07 -24.57
CA SER A 7 9.28 22.49 -24.77
C SER A 7 7.90 22.83 -24.20
N GLN A 8 7.07 21.84 -23.87
CA GLN A 8 5.82 22.00 -23.13
C GLN A 8 5.98 21.71 -21.62
N GLY A 9 7.21 21.52 -21.14
CA GLY A 9 7.52 21.23 -19.74
C GLY A 9 7.23 19.80 -19.29
N MET A 10 6.98 18.88 -20.23
CA MET A 10 6.69 17.48 -19.94
C MET A 10 7.96 16.62 -20.04
N ILE A 11 8.30 15.94 -18.95
CA ILE A 11 9.42 14.99 -18.90
C ILE A 11 8.90 13.63 -19.36
N ALA A 12 9.35 13.17 -20.52
CA ALA A 12 9.02 11.84 -21.03
C ALA A 12 10.14 10.85 -20.73
N HIS A 13 9.87 9.97 -19.77
CA HIS A 13 10.74 8.86 -19.38
C HIS A 13 10.59 7.70 -20.38
N LYS A 14 11.71 7.25 -20.98
CA LYS A 14 11.69 6.21 -22.02
C LYS A 14 12.05 4.86 -21.42
N GLY A 15 11.10 3.92 -21.45
CA GLY A 15 11.31 2.56 -20.96
C GLY A 15 11.04 2.42 -19.47
N GLN A 16 9.93 2.98 -18.98
CA GLN A 16 9.52 2.79 -17.59
C GLN A 16 8.84 1.43 -17.39
N ILE A 17 9.32 0.68 -16.40
CA ILE A 17 8.67 -0.53 -15.89
C ILE A 17 8.21 -0.21 -14.48
N VAL A 18 6.90 -0.36 -14.24
CA VAL A 18 6.32 -0.29 -12.90
C VAL A 18 5.91 -1.69 -12.49
N ASP A 19 6.64 -2.27 -11.54
CA ASP A 19 6.22 -3.52 -10.89
C ASP A 19 5.40 -3.20 -9.63
N ALA A 20 4.33 -3.96 -9.42
CA ALA A 20 3.49 -3.85 -8.23
C ALA A 20 3.32 -5.23 -7.58
N THR A 21 4.00 -5.38 -6.44
CA THR A 21 4.01 -6.61 -5.66
C THR A 21 3.23 -6.43 -4.35
N PHE A 22 2.47 -7.45 -3.97
CA PHE A 22 1.78 -7.49 -2.67
C PHE A 22 2.65 -8.20 -1.65
N ILE A 23 2.84 -7.56 -0.51
CA ILE A 23 3.48 -8.16 0.67
C ILE A 23 2.36 -8.60 1.60
N GLU A 24 2.18 -9.90 1.76
CA GLU A 24 1.15 -10.44 2.62
C GLU A 24 1.48 -10.21 4.10
N ALA A 25 0.49 -9.73 4.84
CA ALA A 25 0.57 -9.56 6.29
C ALA A 25 -0.25 -10.65 7.00
N PRO A 26 0.11 -11.04 8.23
CA PRO A 26 -0.70 -11.96 9.03
C PRO A 26 -2.13 -11.47 9.22
N LYS A 27 -3.12 -12.30 8.87
CA LYS A 27 -4.55 -12.02 9.02
C LYS A 27 -4.98 -12.28 10.47
N GLN A 28 -5.06 -11.23 11.27
CA GLN A 28 -5.51 -11.34 12.66
C GLN A 28 -6.95 -10.82 12.81
N ARG A 29 -7.79 -11.50 13.61
CA ARG A 29 -9.15 -11.04 13.89
C ARG A 29 -9.17 -9.90 14.91
N ASN A 30 -10.00 -8.90 14.64
CA ASN A 30 -10.42 -7.88 15.60
C ASN A 30 -11.96 -7.81 15.58
N PRO A 31 -12.60 -7.49 16.71
CA PRO A 31 -14.01 -7.08 16.79
C PRO A 31 -14.38 -5.96 15.81
N LYS A 32 -15.69 -5.81 15.53
CA LYS A 32 -16.20 -4.85 14.55
C LYS A 32 -15.93 -3.40 14.96
N ASP A 33 -16.22 -3.07 16.22
CA ASP A 33 -15.95 -1.79 16.87
C ASP A 33 -14.45 -1.44 16.85
N GLU A 34 -13.58 -2.40 17.17
CA GLU A 34 -12.13 -2.21 17.09
C GLU A 34 -11.68 -1.93 15.64
N ASN A 35 -12.25 -2.64 14.65
CA ASN A 35 -11.95 -2.40 13.23
C ASN A 35 -12.40 -1.02 12.74
N GLU A 36 -13.54 -0.51 13.22
CA GLU A 36 -14.01 0.84 12.89
C GLU A 36 -13.03 1.90 13.40
N LEU A 37 -12.53 1.74 14.63
CA LEU A 37 -11.49 2.60 15.19
C LEU A 37 -10.18 2.54 14.38
N ILE A 38 -9.70 1.34 14.05
CA ILE A 38 -8.48 1.14 13.26
C ILE A 38 -8.60 1.79 11.87
N LYS A 39 -9.77 1.66 11.22
CA LYS A 39 -10.04 2.31 9.93
C LYS A 39 -10.05 3.83 10.02
N ALA A 40 -10.45 4.39 11.16
CA ALA A 40 -10.36 5.81 11.46
C ALA A 40 -8.97 6.26 11.94
N ASN A 41 -7.94 5.41 11.81
CA ASN A 41 -6.58 5.63 12.29
C ASN A 41 -6.50 5.89 13.81
N ARG A 42 -7.44 5.33 14.59
CA ARG A 42 -7.47 5.38 16.05
C ARG A 42 -7.07 4.04 16.63
N VAL A 43 -6.38 4.05 17.77
CA VAL A 43 -6.00 2.83 18.49
C VAL A 43 -7.08 2.52 19.53
N PRO A 44 -7.62 1.28 19.58
CA PRO A 44 -8.56 0.89 20.61
C PRO A 44 -7.98 1.08 22.02
N VAL A 45 -8.73 1.74 22.90
CA VAL A 45 -8.27 2.14 24.24
C VAL A 45 -8.00 0.91 25.12
N ASN A 46 -8.81 -0.13 24.95
CA ASN A 46 -8.72 -1.41 25.67
C ASN A 46 -7.49 -2.27 25.31
N TRP A 47 -6.68 -1.89 24.32
CA TRP A 47 -5.47 -2.64 23.99
C TRP A 47 -4.34 -2.35 24.97
N THR A 48 -3.79 -3.40 25.57
CA THR A 48 -2.54 -3.34 26.34
C THR A 48 -1.36 -2.96 25.45
N LYS A 49 -0.27 -2.46 26.04
CA LYS A 49 0.98 -2.15 25.31
C LYS A 49 1.46 -3.32 24.45
N ASN A 50 1.39 -4.54 25.00
CA ASN A 50 1.82 -5.76 24.33
C ASN A 50 0.91 -6.10 23.13
N LYS A 51 -0.42 -5.99 23.30
CA LYS A 51 -1.36 -6.24 22.20
C LYS A 51 -1.16 -5.22 21.06
N ARG A 52 -0.95 -3.94 21.39
CA ARG A 52 -0.68 -2.89 20.38
C ARG A 52 0.57 -3.21 19.55
N ALA A 53 1.63 -3.70 20.18
CA ALA A 53 2.88 -4.06 19.49
C ALA A 53 2.74 -5.28 18.56
N GLN A 54 1.81 -6.19 18.85
CA GLN A 54 1.58 -7.41 18.04
C GLN A 54 0.62 -7.20 16.88
N LYS A 55 -0.19 -6.13 16.92
CA LYS A 55 -1.26 -5.86 15.95
C LYS A 55 -0.75 -4.95 14.84
N ASP A 56 -0.79 -5.44 13.61
CA ASP A 56 -0.65 -4.59 12.43
C ASP A 56 -1.99 -3.90 12.14
N THR A 57 -2.05 -2.59 12.40
CA THR A 57 -3.22 -1.74 12.16
C THR A 57 -3.17 -1.01 10.81
N ALA A 58 -2.09 -1.15 10.05
CA ALA A 58 -1.88 -0.44 8.78
C ALA A 58 -2.20 -1.32 7.56
N ALA A 59 -2.03 -2.64 7.64
CA ALA A 59 -2.41 -3.56 6.57
C ALA A 59 -3.90 -3.44 6.17
N ARG A 60 -4.21 -3.65 4.88
CA ARG A 60 -5.57 -3.55 4.33
C ARG A 60 -5.89 -4.71 3.40
N TRP A 61 -7.18 -4.97 3.23
CA TRP A 61 -7.69 -5.90 2.21
C TRP A 61 -7.71 -5.22 0.84
N THR A 62 -7.33 -5.96 -0.19
CA THR A 62 -7.26 -5.50 -1.57
C THR A 62 -7.56 -6.66 -2.52
N ILE A 63 -7.88 -6.34 -3.78
CA ILE A 63 -8.15 -7.32 -4.83
C ILE A 63 -7.15 -7.13 -5.97
N LYS A 64 -6.49 -8.22 -6.41
CA LYS A 64 -5.64 -8.27 -7.62
C LYS A 64 -6.08 -9.48 -8.44
N GLY A 65 -6.42 -9.29 -9.71
CA GLY A 65 -6.75 -10.42 -10.60
C GLY A 65 -7.86 -11.33 -10.06
N ASN A 66 -8.91 -10.76 -9.46
CA ASN A 66 -10.01 -11.49 -8.80
C ASN A 66 -9.64 -12.24 -7.50
N GLU A 67 -8.40 -12.14 -7.02
CA GLU A 67 -7.94 -12.72 -5.76
C GLU A 67 -7.86 -11.67 -4.65
N ARG A 68 -8.16 -12.07 -3.40
CA ARG A 68 -8.16 -11.19 -2.22
C ARG A 68 -6.86 -11.34 -1.44
N HIS A 69 -6.11 -10.26 -1.31
CA HIS A 69 -4.89 -10.21 -0.50
C HIS A 69 -5.10 -9.32 0.73
N TYR A 70 -4.37 -9.61 1.81
CA TYR A 70 -4.32 -8.77 3.00
C TYR A 70 -2.86 -8.40 3.27
N GLY A 71 -2.58 -7.10 3.33
CA GLY A 71 -1.22 -6.62 3.53
C GLY A 71 -0.99 -5.28 2.84
N TYR A 72 0.16 -5.16 2.18
CA TYR A 72 0.65 -3.93 1.59
C TYR A 72 0.83 -4.08 0.09
N LYS A 73 0.47 -3.04 -0.67
CA LYS A 73 0.85 -2.92 -2.08
C LYS A 73 2.10 -2.05 -2.14
N ASN A 74 3.21 -2.61 -2.60
CA ASN A 74 4.40 -1.82 -2.90
C ASN A 74 4.58 -1.71 -4.41
N HIS A 75 5.26 -0.65 -4.86
CA HIS A 75 5.59 -0.45 -6.26
C HIS A 75 7.06 -0.09 -6.42
N ILE A 76 7.68 -0.65 -7.44
CA ILE A 76 9.02 -0.27 -7.89
C ILE A 76 8.85 0.28 -9.30
N ALA A 77 9.27 1.53 -9.51
CA ALA A 77 9.32 2.14 -10.82
C ALA A 77 10.79 2.30 -11.22
N ILE A 78 11.18 1.68 -12.34
CA ILE A 78 12.52 1.78 -12.91
C ILE A 78 12.41 2.42 -14.28
N ASP A 79 13.28 3.38 -14.56
CA ASP A 79 13.46 3.97 -15.88
C ASP A 79 14.82 3.52 -16.45
N THR A 80 14.86 3.11 -17.72
CA THR A 80 16.09 2.58 -18.33
C THR A 80 17.18 3.64 -18.55
N LYS A 81 16.86 4.92 -18.39
CA LYS A 81 17.76 6.05 -18.71
C LYS A 81 18.03 7.01 -17.53
N SER A 82 17.70 6.64 -16.30
CA SER A 82 17.93 7.48 -15.11
C SER A 82 18.64 6.72 -14.01
#